data_AF-A0A7U4JQD6-F1
#
_entry.id   AF-A0A7U4JQD6-F1
#
_cell.length_a   1.000
_cell.length_b   1.000
_cell.length_c   1.000
_cell.angle_alpha   90.00
_cell.angle_beta   90.00
_cell.angle_gamma   90.00
#
_symmetry.space_group_name_H-M   'P 1'
#
loop_
_entity.id
_entity.type
_entity.pdbx_description
1 polymer ?
#
loop_
_entity_poly.entity_id
_entity_poly.type
_entity_poly.pdbx_seq_one_letter_code
_entity_poly.pdbx_strand_id
1 'polypeptide(L)'
;MESTKGVISRPHIAKAIVEAGYDYSWDYIFSNFIGEGCKAYVPNKTISTDEGISLLKESGAISVLAHPVLIKKTNVEDLFKLDFNGVEAIYYMNRPEDTIRFKNLAKKYNKIITGGSDFHGLTKTDGSHPNRIGATTLDQGNIEKLLKSIDSI
;
A
#
# COMPACT_ATOMS: atom_id res chain seq x y z
N MET A 1 4.73 24.62 13.05
CA MET A 1 4.01 23.75 12.10
C MET A 1 3.00 22.96 12.89
N GLU A 2 1.72 23.24 12.67
CA GLU A 2 0.61 22.65 13.39
C GLU A 2 0.55 21.15 13.08
N SER A 3 0.67 20.30 14.11
CA SER A 3 0.58 18.85 13.97
C SER A 3 -0.82 18.49 13.46
N THR A 4 -0.91 17.78 12.33
CA THR A 4 -2.18 17.28 11.83
C THR A 4 -2.86 16.42 12.90
N LYS A 5 -4.17 16.62 13.14
CA LYS A 5 -5.02 15.74 13.94
C LYS A 5 -5.29 14.41 13.20
N GLY A 6 -4.23 13.72 12.78
CA GLY A 6 -4.28 12.50 11.98
C GLY A 6 -4.25 11.22 12.82
N VAL A 7 -4.30 10.08 12.13
CA VAL A 7 -4.11 8.76 12.74
C VAL A 7 -2.64 8.58 13.12
N ILE A 8 -2.37 8.38 14.41
CA ILE A 8 -1.02 8.04 14.89
C ILE A 8 -0.65 6.65 14.37
N SER A 9 0.56 6.53 13.84
CA SER A 9 1.08 5.31 13.22
C SER A 9 2.57 5.13 13.57
N ARG A 10 3.10 3.94 13.34
CA ARG A 10 4.52 3.60 13.62
C ARG A 10 5.53 4.59 12.99
N PRO A 11 5.35 5.08 11.75
CA PRO A 11 6.16 6.18 11.21
C PRO A 11 6.24 7.43 12.10
N HIS A 12 5.16 7.80 12.78
CA HIS A 12 5.16 8.94 13.71
C HIS A 12 6.03 8.65 14.94
N ILE A 13 6.04 7.41 15.44
CA ILE A 13 6.91 6.99 16.54
C ILE A 13 8.38 7.01 16.10
N ALA A 14 8.70 6.47 14.91
CA ALA A 14 10.06 6.50 14.37
C ALA A 14 10.57 7.93 14.21
N LYS A 15 9.73 8.82 13.67
CA LYS A 15 10.03 10.25 13.57
C LYS A 15 10.30 10.88 14.95
N ALA A 16 9.45 10.61 15.94
CA ALA A 16 9.63 11.15 17.30
C ALA A 16 10.93 10.66 17.98
N ILE A 17 11.35 9.41 17.73
CA ILE A 17 12.65 8.88 18.22
C ILE A 17 13.81 9.68 17.61
N VAL A 18 13.79 9.93 16.31
CA VAL A 18 14.84 10.71 15.63
C VAL A 18 14.83 12.17 16.09
N GLU A 19 13.65 12.79 16.22
CA GLU A 19 13.49 14.17 16.69
C GLU A 19 13.91 14.36 18.16
N ALA A 20 13.82 13.30 18.98
CA ALA A 20 14.34 13.29 20.35
C ALA A 20 15.89 13.22 20.43
N GLY A 21 16.59 13.15 19.29
CA GLY A 21 18.05 13.20 19.21
C GLY A 21 18.73 11.84 19.16
N TYR A 22 17.99 10.74 19.00
CA TYR A 22 18.59 9.42 18.83
C TYR A 22 19.00 9.18 17.37
N ASP A 23 20.28 8.91 17.14
CA ASP A 23 20.87 8.69 15.81
C ASP A 23 20.66 7.24 15.32
N TYR A 24 19.40 6.84 15.16
CA TYR A 24 19.03 5.55 14.58
C TYR A 24 18.47 5.72 13.17
N SER A 25 18.79 4.78 12.28
CA SER A 25 18.10 4.69 10.99
C SER A 25 16.65 4.23 11.18
N TRP A 26 15.78 4.58 10.22
CA TRP A 26 14.39 4.09 10.21
C TRP A 26 14.34 2.56 10.20
N ASP A 27 15.13 1.92 9.34
CA ASP A 27 15.23 0.45 9.29
C ASP A 27 15.61 -0.15 10.65
N TYR A 28 16.53 0.47 11.37
CA TYR A 28 16.93 0.01 12.70
C TYR A 28 15.77 0.12 13.69
N ILE A 29 15.06 1.25 13.70
CA ILE A 29 13.89 1.48 14.58
C ILE A 29 12.80 0.44 14.29
N PHE A 30 12.47 0.22 13.02
CA PHE A 30 11.47 -0.77 12.63
C PHE A 30 11.92 -2.20 12.93
N SER A 31 13.21 -2.52 12.80
CA SER A 31 13.71 -3.88 13.01
C SER A 31 13.93 -4.24 14.49
N ASN A 32 14.07 -3.25 15.37
CA ASN A 32 14.46 -3.50 16.78
C ASN A 32 13.42 -3.02 17.80
N PHE A 33 12.61 -2.01 17.50
CA PHE A 33 11.73 -1.38 18.48
C PHE A 33 10.25 -1.61 18.17
N ILE A 34 9.79 -1.24 16.97
CA ILE A 34 8.35 -1.08 16.66
C ILE A 34 7.82 -2.01 15.56
N GLY A 35 8.67 -2.83 14.94
CA GLY A 35 8.26 -3.84 13.95
C GLY A 35 7.64 -5.07 14.59
N GLU A 36 7.02 -5.91 13.78
CA GLU A 36 6.41 -7.17 14.24
C GLU A 36 7.42 -8.00 15.05
N GLY A 37 7.04 -8.41 16.27
CA GLY A 37 7.91 -9.18 17.18
C GLY A 37 8.89 -8.34 18.01
N CYS A 38 8.96 -7.02 17.82
CA CYS A 38 9.81 -6.14 18.64
C CYS A 38 9.14 -5.75 19.97
N LYS A 39 9.94 -5.25 20.92
CA LYS A 39 9.49 -4.96 22.29
C LYS A 39 8.33 -3.97 22.40
N ALA A 40 8.22 -3.01 21.49
CA ALA A 40 7.17 -2.00 21.47
C ALA A 40 6.09 -2.27 20.40
N TYR A 41 6.05 -3.49 19.85
CA TYR A 41 5.01 -3.88 18.90
C TYR A 41 3.70 -4.18 19.61
N VAL A 42 2.67 -3.43 19.25
CA VAL A 42 1.28 -3.74 19.64
C VAL A 42 0.55 -4.20 18.37
N PRO A 43 0.03 -5.44 18.33
CA PRO A 43 -0.77 -5.91 17.22
C PRO A 43 -1.99 -5.01 17.00
N ASN A 44 -2.26 -4.68 15.75
CA ASN A 44 -3.47 -3.93 15.41
C ASN A 44 -4.68 -4.87 15.41
N LYS A 45 -5.89 -4.34 15.63
CA LYS A 45 -7.11 -5.09 15.32
C LYS A 45 -7.17 -5.28 13.81
N THR A 46 -7.30 -6.52 13.37
CA THR A 46 -7.38 -6.88 11.96
C THR A 46 -8.74 -7.51 11.67
N ILE A 47 -9.36 -7.08 10.58
CA ILE A 47 -10.44 -7.82 9.92
C ILE A 47 -9.84 -8.71 8.83
N SER A 48 -10.54 -9.76 8.42
CA SER A 48 -10.13 -10.57 7.28
C SER A 48 -10.14 -9.75 5.98
N THR A 49 -9.44 -10.24 4.95
CA THR A 49 -9.46 -9.58 3.63
C THR A 49 -10.86 -9.61 3.02
N ASP A 50 -11.60 -10.71 3.18
CA ASP A 50 -12.99 -10.86 2.74
C ASP A 50 -13.95 -9.92 3.48
N GLU A 51 -13.82 -9.76 4.80
CA GLU A 51 -14.57 -8.78 5.58
C GLU A 51 -14.29 -7.35 5.10
N GLY A 52 -13.01 -7.02 4.87
CA GLY A 52 -12.61 -5.70 4.38
C GLY A 52 -13.17 -5.38 2.99
N ILE A 53 -13.15 -6.36 2.07
CA ILE A 53 -13.75 -6.21 0.74
C ILE A 53 -15.27 -6.01 0.86
N SER A 54 -15.93 -6.80 1.72
CA SER A 54 -17.38 -6.72 1.93
C SER A 54 -17.79 -5.34 2.46
N LEU A 55 -17.06 -4.83 3.47
CA LEU A 55 -17.30 -3.50 4.04
C LEU A 55 -17.13 -2.38 3.02
N LEU A 56 -16.08 -2.44 2.19
CA LEU A 56 -15.86 -1.47 1.11
C LEU A 56 -16.99 -1.53 0.08
N LYS A 57 -17.41 -2.73 -0.31
CA LYS A 57 -18.50 -2.96 -1.26
C LYS A 57 -19.83 -2.42 -0.74
N GLU A 58 -20.17 -2.69 0.51
CA GLU A 58 -21.37 -2.15 1.18
C GLU A 58 -21.37 -0.63 1.27
N SER A 59 -20.18 -0.02 1.29
CA SER A 59 -20.00 1.44 1.29
C SER A 59 -19.99 2.06 -0.11
N GLY A 60 -20.22 1.28 -1.17
CA GLY A 60 -20.16 1.76 -2.56
C GLY A 60 -18.75 2.14 -3.01
N ALA A 61 -17.72 1.53 -2.43
CA ALA A 61 -16.33 1.82 -2.77
C ALA A 61 -15.76 0.85 -3.82
N ILE A 62 -14.85 1.36 -4.65
CA ILE A 62 -13.95 0.53 -5.45
C ILE A 62 -12.85 -0.01 -4.53
N SER A 63 -12.76 -1.33 -4.43
CA SER A 63 -11.70 -2.00 -3.69
C SER A 63 -10.51 -2.35 -4.59
N VAL A 64 -9.31 -1.96 -4.16
CA VAL A 64 -8.05 -2.19 -4.91
C VAL A 64 -7.04 -2.88 -4.00
N LEU A 65 -6.43 -3.97 -4.47
CA LEU A 65 -5.33 -4.62 -3.78
C LEU A 65 -4.04 -3.79 -3.96
N ALA A 66 -3.60 -3.11 -2.90
CA ALA A 66 -2.40 -2.27 -2.91
C ALA A 66 -1.10 -3.11 -2.89
N HIS A 67 -0.11 -2.67 -3.67
CA HIS A 67 1.27 -3.15 -3.78
C HIS A 67 1.46 -4.63 -3.38
N PRO A 68 0.91 -5.58 -4.15
CA PRO A 68 0.90 -7.01 -3.79
C PRO A 68 2.29 -7.64 -3.69
N VAL A 69 3.32 -7.01 -4.24
CA VAL A 69 4.73 -7.44 -4.10
C VAL A 69 5.19 -7.54 -2.63
N LEU A 70 4.54 -6.80 -1.72
CA LEU A 70 4.86 -6.79 -0.29
C LEU A 70 4.20 -7.92 0.50
N ILE A 71 3.29 -8.67 -0.12
CA ILE A 71 2.57 -9.77 0.52
C ILE A 71 3.48 -11.01 0.55
N LYS A 72 3.97 -11.37 1.73
CA LYS A 72 4.93 -12.48 1.93
C LYS A 72 4.29 -13.77 2.44
N LYS A 73 3.23 -13.66 3.25
CA LYS A 73 2.64 -14.79 4.00
C LYS A 73 1.49 -15.50 3.27
N THR A 74 0.96 -14.88 2.21
CA THR A 74 -0.19 -15.37 1.46
C THR A 74 0.16 -15.48 -0.01
N ASN A 75 -0.30 -16.54 -0.67
CA ASN A 75 -0.19 -16.61 -2.12
C ASN A 75 -1.08 -15.53 -2.74
N VAL A 76 -0.44 -14.58 -3.40
CA VAL A 76 -1.13 -13.45 -4.04
C VAL A 76 -2.20 -13.92 -5.00
N GLU A 77 -1.98 -15.01 -5.76
CA GLU A 77 -2.98 -15.48 -6.73
C GLU A 77 -4.28 -15.96 -6.07
N ASP A 78 -4.24 -16.45 -4.83
CA ASP A 78 -5.45 -16.80 -4.09
C ASP A 78 -6.27 -15.57 -3.72
N LEU A 79 -5.62 -14.43 -3.46
CA LEU A 79 -6.31 -13.17 -3.22
C LEU A 79 -7.09 -12.72 -4.45
N PHE A 80 -6.55 -12.91 -5.67
CA PHE A 80 -7.23 -12.50 -6.91
C PHE A 80 -8.56 -13.22 -7.17
N LYS A 81 -8.84 -14.32 -6.46
CA LYS A 81 -10.13 -15.02 -6.49
C LYS A 81 -11.22 -14.30 -5.69
N LEU A 82 -10.85 -13.35 -4.83
CA LEU A 82 -11.77 -12.55 -4.03
C LEU A 82 -12.45 -11.46 -4.87
N ASP A 83 -13.59 -10.97 -4.38
CA ASP A 83 -14.49 -10.04 -5.10
C ASP A 83 -14.08 -8.56 -4.96
N PHE A 84 -12.81 -8.25 -5.23
CA PHE A 84 -12.35 -6.86 -5.33
C PHE A 84 -12.29 -6.36 -6.79
N ASN A 85 -12.17 -5.05 -7.01
CA ASN A 85 -12.31 -4.46 -8.34
C ASN A 85 -10.98 -4.29 -9.10
N GLY A 86 -9.89 -3.96 -8.40
CA GLY A 86 -8.61 -3.63 -9.04
C GLY A 86 -7.37 -4.07 -8.27
N VAL A 87 -6.21 -3.91 -8.91
CA VAL A 87 -4.91 -4.17 -8.30
C VAL A 87 -3.91 -3.11 -8.70
N GLU A 88 -3.07 -2.71 -7.76
CA GLU A 88 -1.92 -1.84 -8.00
C GLU A 88 -0.78 -2.64 -8.67
N ALA A 89 -0.94 -2.90 -9.96
CA ALA A 89 0.06 -3.64 -10.73
C ALA A 89 1.29 -2.78 -11.09
N ILE A 90 1.17 -1.45 -11.01
CA ILE A 90 2.27 -0.51 -11.27
C ILE A 90 2.61 0.20 -9.96
N TYR A 91 3.68 -0.25 -9.30
CA TYR A 91 4.10 0.26 -8.00
C TYR A 91 5.59 0.59 -8.00
N TYR A 92 6.01 1.56 -7.20
CA TYR A 92 7.38 2.10 -7.19
C TYR A 92 8.45 1.03 -6.95
N MET A 93 8.17 0.05 -6.08
CA MET A 93 9.13 -1.02 -5.78
C MET A 93 8.96 -2.29 -6.63
N ASN A 94 8.00 -2.31 -7.56
CA ASN A 94 7.86 -3.45 -8.46
C ASN A 94 9.08 -3.53 -9.37
N ARG A 95 9.63 -4.74 -9.51
CA ARG A 95 10.53 -5.05 -10.62
C ARG A 95 9.71 -5.13 -11.92
N PRO A 96 10.37 -5.07 -13.09
CA PRO A 96 9.69 -5.29 -14.37
C PRO A 96 8.89 -6.60 -14.40
N GLU A 97 9.44 -7.68 -13.85
CA GLU A 97 8.75 -8.98 -13.75
C GLU A 97 7.50 -8.93 -12.85
N ASP A 98 7.54 -8.19 -11.75
CA ASP A 98 6.41 -8.03 -10.84
C ASP A 98 5.26 -7.29 -11.52
N THR A 99 5.59 -6.20 -12.23
CA THR A 99 4.61 -5.42 -13.00
C THR A 99 3.95 -6.29 -14.07
N ILE A 100 4.73 -7.07 -14.83
CA ILE A 100 4.20 -7.98 -15.84
C ILE A 100 3.29 -9.04 -15.20
N ARG A 101 3.75 -9.64 -14.10
CA ARG A 101 2.99 -10.66 -13.35
C ARG A 101 1.64 -10.12 -12.89
N PHE A 102 1.59 -8.95 -12.24
CA PHE A 102 0.34 -8.40 -11.71
C PHE A 102 -0.59 -7.91 -12.82
N LYS A 103 -0.09 -7.38 -13.94
CA LYS A 103 -0.92 -7.07 -15.12
C LYS A 103 -1.56 -8.33 -15.71
N ASN A 104 -0.81 -9.43 -15.78
CA ASN A 104 -1.33 -10.71 -16.27
C ASN A 104 -2.38 -11.30 -15.33
N LEU A 105 -2.16 -11.24 -14.01
CA LEU A 105 -3.16 -11.64 -13.03
C LEU A 105 -4.41 -10.77 -13.09
N ALA A 106 -4.26 -9.44 -13.23
CA ALA A 106 -5.37 -8.53 -13.40
C ALA A 106 -6.22 -8.91 -14.62
N LYS A 107 -5.58 -9.18 -15.76
CA LYS A 107 -6.28 -9.65 -16.97
C LYS A 107 -6.97 -11.00 -16.75
N LYS A 108 -6.31 -11.96 -16.11
CA LYS A 108 -6.84 -13.31 -15.86
C LYS A 108 -8.11 -13.29 -14.99
N TYR A 109 -8.13 -12.44 -13.97
CA TYR A 109 -9.23 -12.36 -12.99
C TYR A 109 -10.14 -11.15 -13.19
N ASN A 110 -10.09 -10.52 -14.38
CA ASN A 110 -10.89 -9.36 -14.76
C ASN A 110 -10.85 -8.20 -13.73
N LYS A 111 -9.64 -7.86 -13.25
CA LYS A 111 -9.39 -6.74 -12.35
C LYS A 111 -8.86 -5.54 -13.12
N ILE A 112 -9.21 -4.34 -12.66
CA ILE A 112 -8.67 -3.08 -13.19
C ILE A 112 -7.21 -2.93 -12.75
N ILE A 113 -6.38 -2.38 -13.63
CA ILE A 113 -4.98 -2.05 -13.31
C ILE A 113 -4.93 -0.63 -12.77
N THR A 114 -4.36 -0.47 -11.58
CA THR A 114 -4.04 0.83 -10.98
C THR A 114 -2.52 0.96 -10.78
N GLY A 115 -2.11 2.17 -10.38
CA GLY A 115 -0.72 2.42 -10.03
C GLY A 115 -0.57 3.57 -9.06
N GLY A 116 0.46 3.49 -8.24
CA GLY A 116 0.73 4.46 -7.18
C GLY A 116 2.19 4.44 -6.77
N SER A 117 2.64 5.59 -6.28
CA SER A 117 4.01 5.76 -5.81
C SER A 117 4.14 5.52 -4.30
N ASP A 118 3.01 5.50 -3.58
CA ASP A 118 2.94 5.46 -2.11
C ASP A 118 3.85 6.53 -1.47
N PHE A 119 3.73 7.78 -1.94
CA PHE A 119 4.60 8.88 -1.51
C PHE A 119 4.23 9.38 -0.11
N HIS A 120 5.17 9.37 0.84
CA HIS A 120 4.93 9.77 2.25
C HIS A 120 5.49 11.14 2.64
N GLY A 121 6.01 11.94 1.69
CA GLY A 121 6.43 13.32 1.99
C GLY A 121 7.73 13.46 2.82
N LEU A 122 8.51 12.39 2.95
CA LEU A 122 9.72 12.39 3.77
C LEU A 122 10.91 13.02 3.02
N THR A 123 11.64 13.91 3.70
CA THR A 123 12.80 14.64 3.15
C THR A 123 14.07 13.79 3.05
N LYS A 124 14.15 12.70 3.82
CA LYS A 124 15.14 11.63 3.70
C LYS A 124 14.41 10.36 3.28
N THR A 125 14.97 9.65 2.29
CA THR A 125 14.40 8.40 1.79
C THR A 125 14.38 7.37 2.91
N ASP A 126 13.23 6.76 3.19
CA ASP A 126 13.12 5.59 4.08
C ASP A 126 13.42 4.27 3.35
N GLY A 127 14.05 4.36 2.17
CA GLY A 127 14.44 3.22 1.34
C GLY A 127 13.30 2.55 0.57
N SER A 128 12.04 2.81 0.95
CA SER A 128 10.87 2.09 0.42
C SER A 128 9.92 2.99 -0.36
N HIS A 129 9.96 4.31 -0.13
CA HIS A 129 9.09 5.27 -0.81
C HIS A 129 9.89 6.29 -1.64
N PRO A 130 9.32 6.82 -2.73
CA PRO A 130 9.98 7.81 -3.57
C PRO A 130 10.11 9.17 -2.87
N ASN A 131 11.04 9.99 -3.34
CA ASN A 131 11.29 11.34 -2.84
C ASN A 131 10.48 12.44 -3.57
N ARG A 132 9.63 12.07 -4.53
CA ARG A 132 8.80 13.01 -5.29
C ARG A 132 7.42 12.43 -5.62
N ILE A 133 6.43 13.32 -5.64
CA ILE A 133 5.10 13.01 -6.19
C ILE A 133 5.21 12.68 -7.68
N GLY A 134 4.39 11.74 -8.16
CA GLY A 134 4.39 11.33 -9.56
C GLY A 134 5.60 10.50 -9.99
N ALA A 135 6.31 9.85 -9.05
CA ALA A 135 7.37 8.89 -9.35
C ALA A 135 6.84 7.62 -10.06
N THR A 136 5.55 7.33 -9.88
CA THR A 136 4.81 6.28 -10.59
C THR A 136 3.62 6.93 -11.29
N THR A 137 3.36 6.53 -12.54
CA THR A 137 2.24 7.03 -13.35
C THR A 137 1.41 5.88 -13.89
N LEU A 138 0.15 6.18 -14.19
CA LEU A 138 -0.78 5.28 -14.85
C LEU A 138 -1.09 5.85 -16.23
N ASP A 139 -1.13 4.98 -17.26
CA ASP A 139 -1.51 5.42 -18.61
C ASP A 139 -2.99 5.80 -18.67
N GLN A 140 -3.33 6.65 -19.65
CA GLN A 140 -4.68 7.16 -19.84
C GLN A 140 -5.73 6.04 -19.96
N GLY A 141 -5.42 4.95 -20.66
CA GLY A 141 -6.38 3.85 -20.85
C GLY A 141 -6.74 3.15 -19.54
N ASN A 142 -5.80 3.01 -18.61
CA ASN A 142 -6.08 2.48 -17.27
C ASN A 142 -6.78 3.50 -16.36
N ILE A 143 -6.47 4.80 -16.48
CA ILE A 143 -7.22 5.86 -15.79
C ILE A 143 -8.68 5.85 -16.21
N GLU A 144 -8.98 5.79 -17.51
CA GLU A 144 -10.35 5.77 -18.03
C GLU A 144 -11.14 4.54 -17.54
N LYS A 145 -10.49 3.38 -17.44
CA LYS A 145 -11.12 2.17 -16.87
C LYS A 145 -11.46 2.35 -15.39
N LEU A 146 -10.55 2.94 -14.62
CA LEU A 146 -10.79 3.24 -13.20
C LEU A 146 -11.98 4.20 -13.06
N LEU A 147 -12.00 5.29 -13.84
CA LEU A 147 -13.11 6.26 -13.81
C LEU A 147 -14.45 5.61 -14.18
N LYS A 148 -14.51 4.82 -15.26
CA LYS A 148 -15.74 4.10 -15.66
C LYS A 148 -16.24 3.13 -14.59
N SER A 149 -15.33 2.56 -13.79
CA SER A 149 -15.73 1.66 -12.71
C SER A 149 -16.38 2.38 -11.53
N ILE A 150 -16.13 3.69 -11.37
CA ILE A 150 -16.84 4.52 -10.37
C ILE A 150 -18.30 4.66 -10.78
N ASP A 151 -18.57 4.84 -12.08
CA ASP A 151 -19.93 4.98 -12.61
C ASP A 151 -20.75 3.66 -12.58
N SER A 152 -20.10 2.54 -12.25
CA SER A 152 -20.69 1.20 -12.25
C SER A 152 -21.06 0.69 -10.85
N ILE A 153 -20.91 1.53 -9.81
CA ILE A 153 -21.23 1.22 -8.42
C ILE A 153 -22.57 1.86 -8.02
#